data_AF-A0A7S3DT34-F1
#
_entry.id   AF-A0A7S3DT34-F1
#
_cell.length_a   1.000
_cell.length_b   1.000
_cell.length_c   1.000
_cell.angle_alpha   90.00
_cell.angle_beta   90.00
_cell.angle_gamma   90.00
#
_symmetry.space_group_name_H-M   'P 1'
#
loop_
_entity.id
_entity.type
_entity.pdbx_description
1 polymer ?
#
loop_
_entity_poly.entity_id
_entity_poly.type
_entity_poly.pdbx_seq_one_letter_code
_entity_poly.pdbx_strand_id
1 'polypeptide(L)'
;MWVYGGAFLSGDVQGNLTKADLISRKTNMDVFVCEYRLVPEFDADDICWDMALAFKWLSQRRNPRKVILLGISSGGSVCVRQLQYIAEKKRGETLLPSYINTLIDPETMPAGAVLMGPFVDFTEPKGSLVH
;
A
#
# COMPACT_ATOMS: atom_id res chain seq x y z
N MET A 1 1.96 8.69 0.96
CA MET A 1 2.15 7.44 1.72
C MET A 1 3.12 6.57 0.93
N TRP A 2 4.30 6.31 1.49
CA TRP A 2 5.33 5.45 0.90
C TRP A 2 5.12 4.02 1.39
N VAL A 3 4.98 3.08 0.44
CA VAL A 3 4.81 1.65 0.70
C VAL A 3 5.99 0.94 0.05
N TYR A 4 6.93 0.52 0.89
CA TYR A 4 8.17 -0.10 0.42
C TYR A 4 7.93 -1.50 -0.15
N GLY A 5 8.93 -2.00 -0.86
CA GLY A 5 8.95 -3.37 -1.37
C GLY A 5 9.86 -4.26 -0.54
N GLY A 6 9.88 -5.54 -0.88
CA GLY A 6 10.75 -6.54 -0.26
C GLY A 6 10.19 -7.96 -0.40
N ALA A 7 9.46 -8.22 -1.48
CA ALA A 7 8.74 -9.47 -1.75
C ALA A 7 7.83 -9.91 -0.58
N PHE A 8 7.32 -8.95 0.19
CA PHE A 8 6.57 -9.17 1.45
C PHE A 8 7.38 -9.84 2.59
N LEU A 9 8.62 -10.21 2.34
CA LEU A 9 9.52 -10.94 3.25
C LEU A 9 10.50 -10.02 3.98
N SER A 10 10.65 -8.78 3.52
CA SER A 10 11.70 -7.88 3.97
C SER A 10 11.34 -6.41 3.82
N GLY A 11 12.16 -5.57 4.44
CA GLY A 11 12.01 -4.12 4.46
C GLY A 11 11.40 -3.64 5.76
N ASP A 12 11.88 -2.50 6.24
CA ASP A 12 11.40 -1.86 7.46
C ASP A 12 11.35 -0.34 7.26
N VAL A 13 10.84 0.38 8.26
CA VAL A 13 10.81 1.84 8.23
C VAL A 13 12.22 2.41 8.14
N GLN A 14 13.16 1.89 8.93
CA GLN A 14 14.52 2.42 9.07
C GLN A 14 15.29 2.45 7.73
N GLY A 15 15.26 1.36 6.97
CA GLY A 15 15.87 1.23 5.64
C GLY A 15 15.15 2.02 4.55
N ASN A 16 13.97 2.57 4.85
CA ASN A 16 13.18 3.39 3.94
C ASN A 16 13.18 4.88 4.27
N LEU A 17 13.70 5.30 5.43
CA LEU A 17 13.78 6.72 5.83
C LEU A 17 14.54 7.57 4.80
N THR A 18 15.69 7.11 4.30
CA THR A 18 16.47 7.87 3.30
C THR A 18 15.68 8.07 2.00
N LYS A 19 14.91 7.07 1.57
CA LYS A 19 14.06 7.17 0.38
C LYS A 19 12.90 8.13 0.64
N ALA A 20 12.28 8.04 1.82
CA ALA A 20 11.20 8.92 2.24
C ALA A 20 11.64 10.39 2.30
N ASP A 21 12.82 10.68 2.86
CA ASP A 21 13.41 12.03 2.87
C ASP A 21 13.65 12.54 1.44
N LEU A 22 14.24 11.71 0.57
CA LEU A 22 14.43 12.08 -0.84
C LEU A 22 13.11 12.41 -1.54
N ILE A 23 12.09 11.56 -1.37
CA ILE A 23 10.74 11.80 -1.93
C ILE A 23 10.18 13.11 -1.39
N SER A 24 10.27 13.33 -0.07
CA SER A 24 9.76 14.55 0.58
C SER A 24 10.40 15.80 -0.01
N ARG A 25 11.74 15.84 -0.11
CA ARG A 25 12.47 16.99 -0.68
C ARG A 25 12.16 17.24 -2.14
N LYS A 26 11.96 16.19 -2.94
CA LYS A 26 11.68 16.32 -4.38
C LYS A 26 10.25 16.73 -4.68
N THR A 27 9.31 16.37 -3.81
CA THR A 27 7.87 16.64 -4.01
C THR A 27 7.33 17.79 -3.16
N ASN A 28 8.10 18.24 -2.16
CA ASN A 28 7.65 19.16 -1.13
C ASN A 28 6.39 18.66 -0.39
N MET A 29 6.32 17.34 -0.16
CA MET A 29 5.22 16.66 0.53
C MET A 29 5.70 15.99 1.82
N ASP A 30 4.82 15.92 2.81
CA ASP A 30 5.01 15.03 3.97
C ASP A 30 4.98 13.56 3.50
N VAL A 31 5.96 12.76 3.91
CA VAL A 31 6.01 11.33 3.59
C VAL A 31 5.74 10.49 4.83
N PHE A 32 4.57 9.87 4.85
CA PHE A 32 4.24 8.80 5.79
C PHE A 32 4.73 7.46 5.24
N VAL A 33 5.64 6.80 5.94
CA VAL A 33 6.13 5.44 5.61
C VAL A 33 5.22 4.42 6.28
N CYS A 34 4.60 3.54 5.49
CA CYS A 34 3.75 2.48 6.01
C CYS A 34 4.62 1.31 6.49
N GLU A 35 4.68 1.12 7.81
CA GLU A 35 5.16 -0.15 8.37
C GLU A 35 4.03 -1.17 8.27
N TYR A 36 4.34 -2.35 7.73
CA TYR A 36 3.38 -3.44 7.60
C TYR A 36 4.08 -4.76 7.94
N ARG A 37 3.30 -5.68 8.51
CA ARG A 37 3.75 -7.02 8.90
C ARG A 37 4.25 -7.81 7.70
N LEU A 38 5.22 -8.71 7.92
CA LEU A 38 5.89 -9.45 6.86
C LEU A 38 5.59 -10.95 6.96
N VAL A 39 5.68 -11.63 5.83
CA VAL A 39 5.68 -13.10 5.77
C VAL A 39 7.06 -13.63 6.19
N PRO A 40 7.14 -14.86 6.74
CA PRO A 40 6.06 -15.83 6.98
C PRO A 40 5.37 -15.70 8.36
N GLU A 41 5.81 -14.79 9.23
CA GLU A 41 5.23 -14.62 10.57
C GLU A 41 3.77 -14.17 10.52
N PHE A 42 3.39 -13.48 9.45
CA PHE A 42 2.04 -13.01 9.16
C PHE A 42 1.66 -13.34 7.72
N ASP A 43 0.40 -13.19 7.35
CA ASP A 43 -0.10 -13.51 6.02
C ASP A 43 -0.35 -12.28 5.12
N ALA A 44 -0.85 -12.54 3.90
CA ALA A 44 -1.15 -11.48 2.94
C ALA A 44 -2.34 -10.59 3.37
N ASP A 45 -3.29 -11.15 4.12
CA ASP A 45 -4.44 -10.40 4.62
C ASP A 45 -4.00 -9.45 5.74
N ASP A 46 -3.05 -9.85 6.58
CA ASP A 46 -2.42 -9.00 7.59
C ASP A 46 -1.73 -7.77 6.97
N ILE A 47 -0.98 -7.95 5.87
CA ILE A 47 -0.37 -6.85 5.10
C ILE A 47 -1.44 -5.89 4.60
N CYS A 48 -2.52 -6.43 4.03
CA CYS A 48 -3.64 -5.65 3.52
C CYS A 48 -4.37 -4.89 4.63
N TRP A 49 -4.51 -5.50 5.81
CA TRP A 49 -5.09 -4.87 6.98
C TRP A 49 -4.25 -3.70 7.47
N ASP A 50 -2.93 -3.87 7.59
CA ASP A 50 -2.01 -2.80 8.03
C ASP A 50 -2.05 -1.61 7.06
N MET A 51 -2.07 -1.89 5.75
CA MET A 51 -2.25 -0.87 4.72
C MET A 51 -3.57 -0.11 4.86
N ALA A 52 -4.68 -0.84 5.02
CA ALA A 52 -6.00 -0.24 5.17
C ALA A 52 -6.09 0.60 6.45
N LEU A 53 -5.50 0.14 7.55
CA LEU A 53 -5.46 0.86 8.82
C LEU A 53 -4.64 2.14 8.68
N ALA A 54 -3.45 2.06 8.08
CA ALA A 54 -2.58 3.21 7.88
C ALA A 54 -3.25 4.27 6.99
N PHE A 55 -3.91 3.86 5.90
CA PHE A 55 -4.64 4.77 5.04
C PHE A 55 -5.84 5.41 5.75
N LYS A 56 -6.60 4.63 6.53
CA LYS A 56 -7.70 5.15 7.36
C LYS A 56 -7.21 6.16 8.40
N TRP A 57 -6.07 5.89 9.04
CA TRP A 57 -5.47 6.80 10.01
C TRP A 57 -5.03 8.12 9.35
N LEU A 58 -4.51 8.05 8.13
CA LEU A 58 -4.15 9.22 7.32
C LEU A 58 -5.38 10.00 6.86
N SER A 59 -6.45 9.33 6.40
CA SER A 59 -7.67 9.98 5.92
C SER A 59 -8.40 10.76 7.02
N GLN A 60 -8.24 10.34 8.28
CA GLN A 60 -8.73 11.07 9.44
C GLN A 60 -7.93 12.35 9.76
N ARG A 61 -6.71 12.49 9.23
CA ARG A 61 -5.79 13.61 9.53
C ARG A 61 -5.55 14.54 8.36
N ARG A 62 -5.68 14.02 7.14
CA ARG A 62 -5.44 14.72 5.88
C ARG A 62 -6.59 14.41 4.93
N ASN A 63 -6.97 15.39 4.10
CA ASN A 63 -7.94 15.15 3.05
C ASN A 63 -7.46 13.99 2.14
N PRO A 64 -8.21 12.88 1.97
CA PRO A 64 -7.82 11.76 1.12
C PRO A 64 -7.48 12.18 -0.31
N ARG A 65 -8.16 13.21 -0.84
CA ARG A 65 -7.90 13.79 -2.16
C ARG A 65 -6.55 14.52 -2.27
N LYS A 66 -5.80 14.63 -1.17
CA LYS A 66 -4.43 15.15 -1.11
C LYS A 66 -3.41 14.07 -0.71
N VAL A 67 -3.83 12.82 -0.60
CA VAL A 67 -2.95 11.67 -0.31
C VAL A 67 -2.65 10.95 -1.62
N ILE A 68 -1.37 10.73 -1.90
CA ILE A 68 -0.89 9.87 -2.99
C ILE A 68 -0.32 8.60 -2.37
N LEU A 69 -0.72 7.44 -2.88
CA LEU A 69 -0.08 6.16 -2.56
C LEU A 69 1.12 5.97 -3.48
N LEU A 70 2.30 5.76 -2.93
CA LEU A 70 3.54 5.58 -3.70
C LEU A 70 4.14 4.23 -3.30
N GLY A 71 4.10 3.26 -4.21
CA GLY A 71 4.52 1.88 -3.93
C GLY A 71 5.61 1.39 -4.89
N ILE A 72 6.50 0.53 -4.41
CA ILE A 72 7.53 -0.14 -5.21
C ILE A 72 7.44 -1.66 -5.07
N SER A 73 7.61 -2.40 -6.16
CA SER A 73 7.61 -3.88 -6.16
C SER A 73 6.38 -4.45 -5.43
N SER A 74 6.57 -5.26 -4.40
CA SER A 74 5.51 -5.81 -3.55
C SER A 74 4.65 -4.71 -2.89
N GLY A 75 5.24 -3.57 -2.52
CA GLY A 75 4.48 -2.41 -2.01
C GLY A 75 3.59 -1.76 -3.06
N GLY A 76 3.96 -1.86 -4.35
CA GLY A 76 3.10 -1.47 -5.46
C GLY A 76 1.83 -2.33 -5.51
N SER A 77 1.96 -3.63 -5.26
CA SER A 77 0.84 -4.59 -5.20
C SER A 77 -0.13 -4.23 -4.07
N VAL A 78 0.41 -3.92 -2.89
CA VAL A 78 -0.38 -3.48 -1.73
C VAL A 78 -1.15 -2.19 -2.04
N CYS A 79 -0.53 -1.22 -2.71
CA CYS A 79 -1.21 -0.01 -3.18
C CYS A 79 -2.35 -0.32 -4.14
N VAL A 80 -2.14 -1.19 -5.12
CA VAL A 80 -3.19 -1.60 -6.08
C VAL A 80 -4.34 -2.26 -5.34
N ARG A 81 -4.05 -3.20 -4.44
CA ARG A 81 -5.09 -3.90 -3.69
C ARG A 81 -5.91 -2.95 -2.82
N GLN A 82 -5.27 -1.97 -2.16
CA GLN A 82 -5.96 -0.94 -1.39
C GLN A 82 -6.95 -0.13 -2.24
N LEU A 83 -6.56 0.26 -3.47
CA LEU A 83 -7.47 0.96 -4.38
C LEU A 83 -8.63 0.08 -4.83
N GLN A 84 -8.36 -1.19 -5.13
CA GLN A 84 -9.38 -2.17 -5.50
C GLN A 84 -10.39 -2.36 -4.37
N TYR A 85 -9.94 -2.44 -3.11
CA TYR A 85 -10.85 -2.54 -1.96
C TYR A 85 -11.83 -1.38 -1.85
N ILE A 86 -11.35 -0.14 -2.03
CA ILE A 86 -12.20 1.05 -1.99
C ILE A 86 -13.21 0.99 -3.15
N ALA A 87 -12.77 0.61 -4.36
CA ALA A 87 -13.63 0.51 -5.54
C ALA A 87 -14.67 -0.61 -5.41
N GLU A 88 -14.28 -1.82 -5.00
CA GLU A 88 -15.15 -2.98 -4.76
C GLU A 88 -16.21 -2.65 -3.70
N LYS A 89 -15.80 -2.03 -2.59
CA LYS A 89 -16.74 -1.62 -1.54
C LYS A 89 -17.74 -0.59 -2.03
N LYS A 90 -17.30 0.37 -2.86
CA LYS A 90 -18.18 1.37 -3.47
C LYS A 90 -19.20 0.74 -4.42
N ARG A 91 -18.84 -0.37 -5.09
CA ARG A 91 -19.76 -1.15 -5.95
C ARG A 91 -20.62 -2.16 -5.19
N GLY A 92 -20.35 -2.41 -3.90
CA GLY A 92 -21.04 -3.42 -3.11
C GLY A 92 -20.58 -4.86 -3.39
N GLU A 93 -19.37 -5.05 -3.93
CA GLU A 93 -18.84 -6.33 -4.44
C GLU A 93 -17.73 -6.92 -3.56
N THR A 94 -17.51 -6.40 -2.36
CA THR A 94 -16.30 -6.74 -1.58
C THR A 94 -16.26 -8.21 -1.17
N LEU A 95 -15.16 -8.89 -1.52
CA LEU A 95 -14.84 -10.26 -1.09
C LEU A 95 -13.84 -10.28 0.08
N LEU A 96 -13.60 -9.11 0.68
CA LEU A 96 -12.67 -8.96 1.80
C LEU A 96 -13.10 -9.77 3.04
N PRO A 97 -12.13 -10.27 3.82
CA PRO A 97 -12.39 -10.61 5.21
C PRO A 97 -13.08 -9.44 5.93
N SER A 98 -14.11 -9.77 6.70
CA SER A 98 -14.99 -8.78 7.34
C SER A 98 -14.22 -7.77 8.19
N TYR A 99 -13.14 -8.19 8.85
CA TYR A 99 -12.32 -7.35 9.70
C TYR A 99 -11.55 -6.27 8.92
N ILE A 100 -11.05 -6.56 7.71
CA ILE A 100 -10.45 -5.56 6.82
C ILE A 100 -11.53 -4.62 6.27
N ASN A 101 -12.69 -5.18 5.91
CA ASN A 101 -13.79 -4.38 5.35
C ASN A 101 -14.22 -3.24 6.28
N THR A 102 -14.11 -3.38 7.61
CA THR A 102 -14.39 -2.29 8.57
C THR A 102 -13.44 -1.09 8.49
N LEU A 103 -12.27 -1.26 7.88
CA LEU A 103 -11.26 -0.21 7.71
C LEU A 103 -11.46 0.59 6.43
N ILE A 104 -12.13 0.01 5.43
CA ILE A 104 -12.33 0.63 4.13
C ILE A 104 -13.52 1.59 4.18
N ASP A 105 -13.29 2.86 3.84
CA ASP A 105 -14.36 3.82 3.59
C ASP A 105 -14.44 4.07 2.07
N PRO A 106 -15.56 3.70 1.41
CA PRO A 106 -15.72 3.80 -0.05
C PRO A 106 -15.68 5.24 -0.59
N GLU A 107 -15.85 6.24 0.28
CA GLU A 107 -15.82 7.65 -0.11
C GLU A 107 -14.42 8.29 0.04
N THR A 108 -13.45 7.55 0.56
CA THR A 108 -12.10 8.05 0.87
C THR A 108 -11.05 7.67 -0.17
N MET A 109 -11.37 7.66 -1.46
CA MET A 109 -10.37 7.38 -2.50
C MET A 109 -9.19 8.39 -2.43
N PRO A 110 -7.92 7.92 -2.43
CA PRO A 110 -6.77 8.83 -2.52
C PRO A 110 -6.79 9.63 -3.83
N ALA A 111 -5.94 10.66 -3.91
CA ALA A 111 -5.76 11.44 -5.14
C ALA A 111 -5.33 10.57 -6.33
N GLY A 112 -4.57 9.52 -6.05
CA GLY A 112 -4.08 8.55 -7.02
C GLY A 112 -3.00 7.67 -6.41
N ALA A 113 -2.38 6.85 -7.27
CA ALA A 113 -1.22 6.05 -6.90
C ALA A 113 -0.12 6.12 -7.97
N VAL A 114 1.13 6.03 -7.52
CA VAL A 114 2.32 5.87 -8.34
C VAL A 114 2.93 4.52 -8.02
N LEU A 115 3.09 3.67 -9.04
CA LEU A 115 3.47 2.27 -8.91
C LEU A 115 4.79 2.02 -9.65
N MET A 116 5.85 1.72 -8.91
CA MET A 116 7.19 1.48 -9.46
C MET A 116 7.47 -0.02 -9.53
N GLY A 117 7.44 -0.58 -10.74
CA GLY A 117 7.64 -2.02 -10.99
C GLY A 117 6.76 -2.91 -10.11
N PRO A 118 5.43 -2.72 -10.08
CA PRO A 118 4.57 -3.38 -9.11
C PRO A 118 4.49 -4.90 -9.34
N PHE A 119 4.52 -5.68 -8.27
CA PHE A 119 4.49 -7.14 -8.31
C PHE A 119 3.05 -7.69 -8.25
N VAL A 120 2.31 -7.63 -9.35
CA VAL A 120 0.84 -7.82 -9.34
C VAL A 120 0.35 -9.20 -9.77
N ASP A 121 1.22 -10.03 -10.32
CA ASP A 121 0.92 -11.40 -10.70
C ASP A 121 1.79 -12.36 -9.89
N PHE A 122 1.15 -13.12 -9.01
CA PHE A 122 1.80 -14.12 -8.15
C PHE A 122 1.80 -15.53 -8.75
N THR A 123 1.13 -15.72 -9.89
CA THR A 123 0.93 -17.04 -10.53
C THR A 123 2.00 -17.34 -11.57
N GLU A 124 2.54 -16.31 -12.21
CA GLU A 124 3.62 -16.43 -13.18
C GLU A 124 4.77 -15.47 -12.83
N PRO A 125 5.86 -15.93 -12.20
CA PRO A 125 7.05 -15.10 -12.05
C PRO A 125 7.71 -14.92 -13.43
N LYS A 126 7.24 -13.96 -14.21
CA LYS A 126 7.86 -13.50 -15.45
C LYS A 126 8.58 -12.18 -15.15
N GLY A 127 9.90 -12.22 -15.01
CA GLY A 127 10.71 -11.05 -14.67
C GLY A 127 12.21 -11.33 -14.72
N SER A 128 13.05 -10.31 -14.47
CA SER A 128 14.52 -10.35 -14.60
C SER A 128 15.25 -11.31 -13.63
N LEU A 129 14.53 -12.18 -12.93
CA LEU A 129 15.06 -13.24 -12.07
C LEU A 129 14.97 -14.63 -12.73
N VAL A 130 14.55 -14.71 -14.00
CA VAL A 130 14.41 -15.96 -14.78
C VAL A 130 15.57 -16.15 -15.78
N HIS A 131 16.73 -15.53 -15.53
CA HIS A 131 17.95 -15.71 -16.30
C HIS A 131 19.11 -16.13 -15.41
#